data_AF-A0A2D8D2J1-F1
#
_entry.id   AF-A0A2D8D2J1-F1
#
_cell.length_a   1.000
_cell.length_b   1.000
_cell.length_c   1.000
_cell.angle_alpha   90.00
_cell.angle_beta   90.00
_cell.angle_gamma   90.00
#
_symmetry.space_group_name_H-M   'P 1'
#
loop_
_entity.id
_entity.type
_entity.pdbx_description
1 polymer ?
#
loop_
_entity_poly.entity_id
_entity_poly.type
_entity_poly.pdbx_seq_one_letter_code
_entity_poly.pdbx_strand_id
1 'polypeptide(L)'
;MSQLQASPEPGIWYVFDHSKRIAIIRHVEIRGRRLLRSVTFDRDPERRVLIGYFPDDAMRLAVECTWSEYVRATGPPVSNRR
;
A
#
# COMPACT_ATOMS: atom_id res chain seq x y z
N MET A 1 13.07 2.38 -0.91
CA MET A 1 12.05 3.43 -0.66
C MET A 1 10.91 3.15 -1.61
N SER A 2 9.68 3.00 -1.12
CA SER A 2 8.51 2.81 -1.97
C SER A 2 8.07 4.10 -2.65
N GLN A 3 7.54 4.00 -3.87
CA GLN A 3 6.89 5.11 -4.57
C GLN A 3 5.36 4.99 -4.43
N LEU A 4 4.69 6.09 -4.07
CA LEU A 4 3.22 6.19 -4.05
C LEU A 4 2.75 6.87 -5.34
N GLN A 5 1.73 6.33 -6.00
CA GLN A 5 1.10 6.94 -7.17
C GLN A 5 -0.42 6.87 -7.06
N ALA A 6 -1.12 7.96 -7.40
CA ALA A 6 -2.58 7.95 -7.49
C ALA A 6 -3.04 7.10 -8.68
N SER A 7 -4.11 6.34 -8.49
CA SER A 7 -4.76 5.62 -9.58
C SER A 7 -5.72 6.56 -10.34
N PRO A 8 -6.15 6.20 -11.56
CA PRO A 8 -7.23 6.92 -12.25
C PRO A 8 -8.55 6.91 -11.47
N GLU A 9 -8.78 5.89 -10.65
CA GLU A 9 -9.93 5.82 -9.76
C GLU A 9 -9.69 6.69 -8.51
N PRO A 10 -10.58 7.66 -8.21
CA PRO A 10 -10.42 8.54 -7.07
C PRO A 10 -10.35 7.78 -5.74
N GLY A 11 -9.45 8.22 -4.87
CA GLY A 11 -9.31 7.63 -3.54
C GLY A 11 -8.61 6.27 -3.53
N ILE A 12 -7.92 5.90 -4.60
CA ILE A 12 -7.05 4.72 -4.67
C ILE A 12 -5.64 5.15 -5.05
N TRP A 13 -4.67 4.57 -4.37
CA TRP A 13 -3.25 4.75 -4.61
C TRP A 13 -2.55 3.40 -4.70
N TYR A 14 -1.56 3.32 -5.57
CA TYR A 14 -0.65 2.18 -5.70
C TYR A 14 0.67 2.48 -5.02
N VAL A 15 1.17 1.50 -4.27
CA VAL A 15 2.52 1.54 -3.69
C VAL A 15 3.41 0.64 -4.53
N PHE A 16 4.58 1.14 -4.88
CA PHE A 16 5.54 0.46 -5.73
C PHE A 16 6.88 0.22 -5.04
N ASP A 17 7.49 -0.91 -5.37
CA ASP A 17 8.92 -1.16 -5.26
C ASP A 17 9.51 -1.15 -6.68
N HIS A 18 10.25 -0.11 -7.04
CA HIS A 18 10.64 0.16 -8.43
C HIS A 18 9.43 0.14 -9.40
N SER A 19 9.40 -0.79 -10.36
CA SER A 19 8.29 -0.96 -11.30
C SER A 19 7.19 -1.92 -10.81
N LYS A 20 7.41 -2.60 -9.69
CA LYS A 20 6.50 -3.61 -9.14
C LYS A 20 5.49 -2.96 -8.21
N ARG A 21 4.19 -3.13 -8.50
CA ARG A 21 3.11 -2.80 -7.55
C ARG A 21 3.16 -3.80 -6.41
N ILE A 22 3.29 -3.30 -5.18
CA ILE A 22 3.38 -4.11 -3.97
C ILE A 22 2.14 -3.99 -3.09
N ALA A 23 1.42 -2.87 -3.16
CA ALA A 23 0.21 -2.66 -2.36
C ALA A 23 -0.76 -1.67 -3.02
N ILE A 24 -1.99 -1.68 -2.51
CA ILE A 24 -3.06 -0.74 -2.81
C ILE A 24 -3.48 -0.09 -1.50
N ILE A 25 -3.48 1.23 -1.46
CA ILE A 25 -4.10 2.01 -0.39
C ILE A 25 -5.36 2.64 -0.97
N ARG A 26 -6.50 2.46 -0.31
CA ARG A 26 -7.76 3.08 -0.75
C ARG A 26 -8.55 3.66 0.39
N HIS A 27 -9.37 4.66 0.10
CA HIS A 27 -10.40 5.09 1.01
C HIS A 27 -11.47 4.02 1.19
N VAL A 28 -11.90 3.83 2.43
CA VAL A 28 -13.05 3.02 2.80
C VAL A 28 -13.85 3.74 3.87
N GLU A 29 -15.14 3.42 3.97
CA GLU A 29 -15.98 3.84 5.07
C GLU A 29 -16.27 2.65 5.97
N ILE A 30 -15.97 2.78 7.27
CA ILE A 30 -16.23 1.76 8.28
C ILE A 30 -16.96 2.43 9.42
N ARG A 31 -18.22 2.00 9.66
CA ARG A 31 -19.06 2.53 10.74
C ARG A 31 -19.16 4.07 10.72
N GLY A 32 -19.33 4.66 9.54
CA GLY A 32 -19.44 6.12 9.35
C GLY A 32 -18.13 6.90 9.47
N ARG A 33 -16.98 6.22 9.52
CA ARG A 33 -15.65 6.84 9.53
C ARG A 33 -14.91 6.53 8.24
N ARG A 34 -14.37 7.56 7.60
CA ARG A 34 -13.45 7.44 6.47
C ARG A 34 -12.07 7.03 6.97
N LEU A 35 -11.51 5.98 6.37
CA LEU A 35 -10.19 5.45 6.70
C LEU A 35 -9.43 5.13 5.42
N LEU A 36 -8.11 5.03 5.53
CA LEU A 36 -7.26 4.40 4.51
C LEU A 36 -7.13 2.91 4.84
N ARG A 37 -7.44 2.06 3.86
CA ARG A 37 -7.20 0.61 3.93
C ARG A 37 -6.03 0.26 3.05
N SER A 38 -4.96 -0.27 3.63
CA SER A 38 -3.82 -0.81 2.88
C SER A 38 -3.92 -2.32 2.74
N VAL A 39 -3.70 -2.83 1.53
CA VAL A 39 -3.64 -4.26 1.21
C VAL A 39 -2.48 -4.57 0.29
N THR A 40 -2.02 -5.82 0.30
CA THR A 40 -1.07 -6.29 -0.72
C THR A 40 -1.67 -6.18 -2.13
N PHE A 41 -0.78 -6.04 -3.13
CA PHE A 41 -1.19 -6.05 -4.52
C PHE A 41 -1.29 -7.48 -5.05
N ASP A 42 -2.47 -7.85 -5.53
CA ASP A 42 -2.73 -8.99 -6.42
C ASP A 42 -3.76 -8.55 -7.47
N ARG A 43 -3.67 -9.14 -8.67
CA ARG A 43 -4.67 -8.96 -9.73
C ARG A 43 -6.03 -9.47 -9.29
N ASP A 44 -6.04 -10.59 -8.58
CA ASP A 44 -7.22 -11.14 -7.94
C ASP A 44 -7.49 -10.43 -6.61
N PRO A 45 -8.64 -9.72 -6.46
CA PRO A 45 -9.00 -9.05 -5.23
C PRO A 45 -9.08 -9.96 -4.00
N GLU A 46 -9.43 -11.24 -4.17
CA GLU A 46 -9.60 -12.20 -3.06
C GLU A 46 -8.26 -12.65 -2.47
N ARG A 47 -7.19 -12.55 -3.25
CA ARG A 47 -5.83 -12.91 -2.81
C ARG A 47 -5.11 -11.76 -2.10
N ARG A 48 -5.73 -10.58 -2.03
CA ARG A 48 -5.16 -9.41 -1.36
C ARG A 48 -5.26 -9.56 0.14
N VAL A 49 -4.12 -9.43 0.81
CA VAL A 49 -4.01 -9.55 2.26
C VAL A 49 -4.08 -8.18 2.89
N LEU A 50 -4.86 -8.05 3.98
CA LEU A 50 -4.94 -6.81 4.75
C LEU A 50 -3.61 -6.52 5.43
N ILE A 51 -3.09 -5.31 5.23
CA ILE A 51 -1.93 -4.80 5.96
C ILE A 51 -2.42 -3.99 7.16
N GLY A 52 -3.39 -3.10 6.95
CA GLY A 52 -3.94 -2.31 8.05
C GLY A 52 -4.97 -1.27 7.63
N TYR A 53 -5.55 -0.64 8.66
CA TYR A 53 -6.39 0.54 8.55
C TYR A 53 -5.67 1.73 9.19
N PHE A 54 -5.76 2.88 8.56
CA PHE A 54 -5.11 4.11 8.99
C PHE A 54 -6.11 5.27 8.95
N PRO A 55 -5.89 6.33 9.75
CA PRO A 55 -6.62 7.59 9.60
C PRO A 55 -6.59 8.10 8.15
N ASP A 56 -7.60 8.84 7.74
CA ASP A 56 -7.75 9.35 6.37
C ASP A 56 -6.67 10.36 5.96
N ASP A 57 -6.13 11.09 6.94
CA ASP A 57 -5.02 12.03 6.80
C ASP A 57 -3.62 11.41 6.93
N ALA A 58 -3.54 10.12 7.32
CA ALA A 58 -2.28 9.44 7.65
C ALA A 58 -1.67 8.66 6.49
N MET A 59 -1.75 9.19 5.25
CA MET A 59 -1.23 8.51 4.05
C MET A 59 0.25 8.13 4.16
N ARG A 60 1.08 9.01 4.73
CA ARG A 60 2.51 8.74 4.92
C ARG A 60 2.73 7.53 5.83
N LEU A 61 2.03 7.46 6.95
CA LEU A 61 2.10 6.33 7.89
C LEU A 61 1.64 5.04 7.20
N ALA A 62 0.54 5.09 6.45
CA ALA A 62 0.03 3.95 5.70
C ALA A 62 1.09 3.39 4.75
N VAL A 63 1.82 4.25 4.03
CA VAL A 63 2.91 3.85 3.13
C VAL A 63 4.11 3.28 3.89
N GLU A 64 4.55 3.93 4.97
CA GLU A 64 5.71 3.49 5.78
C GLU A 64 5.48 2.11 6.42
N CYS A 65 4.29 1.88 7.00
CA CYS A 65 3.90 0.58 7.52
C CYS A 65 3.80 -0.48 6.42
N THR A 66 3.19 -0.12 5.27
CA THR A 66 3.08 -1.02 4.11
C THR A 66 4.46 -1.46 3.59
N TRP A 67 5.40 -0.51 3.49
CA TRP A 67 6.77 -0.80 3.09
C TRP A 67 7.48 -1.72 4.09
N SER A 68 7.33 -1.43 5.39
CA SER A 68 7.93 -2.23 6.46
C SER A 68 7.43 -3.68 6.42
N GLU A 69 6.12 -3.89 6.25
CA GLU A 69 5.54 -5.23 6.12
C GLU A 69 5.99 -5.95 4.83
N TYR A 70 6.11 -5.22 3.71
CA TYR A 70 6.66 -5.78 2.47
C TYR A 70 8.11 -6.23 2.67
N VAL A 71 8.98 -5.38 3.20
CA VAL A 71 10.40 -5.70 3.47
C VAL A 71 10.53 -6.86 4.45
N ARG A 72 9.67 -6.93 5.47
CA ARG A 72 9.63 -8.05 6.41
C ARG A 72 9.29 -9.37 5.71
N ALA A 73 8.37 -9.35 4.75
CA ALA A 73 7.92 -10.54 4.02
C ALA A 73 8.87 -10.97 2.90
N THR A 74 9.52 -10.03 2.21
CA THR A 74 10.31 -10.31 1.00
C THR A 74 11.81 -10.06 1.15
N GLY A 75 12.26 -9.54 2.29
CA GLY A 75 13.60 -9.00 2.46
C GLY A 75 13.75 -7.58 1.92
N PRO A 76 14.87 -6.91 2.22
CA PRO A 76 15.16 -5.58 1.70
C PRO A 76 15.28 -5.59 0.17
N PRO A 77 14.95 -4.49 -0.52
CA PRO A 77 15.15 -4.40 -1.96
C PRO A 77 16.62 -4.63 -2.30
N VAL A 78 16.87 -5.47 -3.29
CA VAL A 78 18.21 -5.66 -3.83
C VAL A 78 18.56 -4.40 -4.61
N SER A 79 19.29 -3.49 -3.95
CA SER A 79 19.88 -2.34 -4.61
C SER A 79 20.80 -2.84 -5.73
N ASN A 80 20.50 -2.49 -6.98
CA ASN A 80 21.49 -2.55 -8.06
C ASN A 80 22.56 -1.49 -7.76
N ARG A 81 23.47 -1.77 -6.83
CA ARG A 81 24.81 -1.18 -6.83
C ARG A 81 25.60 -1.90 -7.94
N ARG A 82 25.59 -1.33 -9.13
CA ARG A 82 26.62 -1.56 -10.14
C ARG A 82 26.91 -0.25 -10.85
#